data_AF-A0A957SYV1-F1
#
_entry.id   AF-A0A957SYV1-F1
#
_cell.length_a   1.000
_cell.length_b   1.000
_cell.length_c   1.000
_cell.angle_alpha   90.00
_cell.angle_beta   90.00
_cell.angle_gamma   90.00
#
_symmetry.space_group_name_H-M   'P 1'
#
loop_
_entity.id
_entity.type
_entity.pdbx_description
1 polymer ?
#
loop_
_entity_poly.entity_id
_entity_poly.type
_entity_poly.pdbx_seq_one_letter_code
_entity_poly.pdbx_strand_id
1 'polypeptide(L)'
;YQRSVLVVFALMVAVVTASYIWYNTKFVQHQGRYFFWGILPISTFVALGWREVMRPLQGTITGILATILAVALAFTGYVGGSLNKWTILTIGLFALPLLLQPLLFIGYDGYTLLWLPTSMQKLLARHPVARVSQFLRLAVWLAPYLLLVLLNLLIPTLYLLPQLARHR
;
A
#
# COMPACT_ATOMS: atom_id res chain seq x y z
N TYR A 1 -7.61 22.77 -13.09
CA TYR A 1 -7.12 22.36 -11.76
C TYR A 1 -6.29 21.07 -11.79
N GLN A 2 -6.83 19.95 -12.26
CA GLN A 2 -6.15 18.64 -12.25
C GLN A 2 -4.81 18.60 -13.04
N ARG A 3 -4.73 19.26 -14.21
CA ARG A 3 -3.48 19.39 -14.98
C ARG A 3 -2.39 20.20 -14.25
N SER A 4 -2.77 21.31 -13.61
CA SER A 4 -1.82 22.18 -12.91
C SER A 4 -1.16 21.48 -11.72
N VAL A 5 -1.92 20.67 -10.99
CA VAL A 5 -1.41 19.84 -9.87
C VAL A 5 -0.41 18.80 -10.39
N LEU A 6 -0.71 18.14 -11.51
CA LEU A 6 0.20 17.17 -12.13
C LEU A 6 1.51 17.81 -12.60
N VAL A 7 1.44 19.02 -13.15
CA VAL A 7 2.64 19.77 -13.59
C VAL A 7 3.51 20.15 -12.40
N VAL A 8 2.94 20.70 -11.32
CA VAL A 8 3.68 21.03 -10.10
C VAL A 8 4.32 19.78 -9.49
N PHE A 9 3.58 18.68 -9.48
CA PHE A 9 4.05 17.40 -8.96
C PHE A 9 5.20 16.81 -9.79
N ALA A 10 5.09 16.83 -11.12
CA ALA A 10 6.15 16.39 -12.03
C ALA A 10 7.42 17.23 -11.87
N LEU A 11 7.28 18.56 -11.72
CA LEU A 11 8.37 19.46 -11.39
C LEU A 11 9.03 19.09 -10.05
N MET A 12 8.22 18.78 -9.02
CA MET A 12 8.74 18.37 -7.72
C MET A 12 9.56 17.08 -7.81
N VAL A 13 9.05 16.07 -8.52
CA VAL A 13 9.76 14.81 -8.76
C VAL A 13 11.06 15.07 -9.52
N ALA A 14 11.02 15.87 -10.59
CA ALA A 14 12.20 16.21 -11.38
C ALA A 14 13.27 16.92 -10.55
N VAL A 15 12.89 17.88 -9.70
CA VAL A 15 13.80 18.59 -8.79
C VAL A 15 14.41 17.65 -7.76
N VAL A 16 13.62 16.73 -7.18
CA VAL A 16 14.12 15.72 -6.23
C VAL A 16 15.10 14.77 -6.91
N THR A 17 14.78 14.27 -8.11
CA THR A 17 15.65 13.38 -8.88
C THR A 17 16.94 14.09 -9.30
N ALA A 18 16.85 15.32 -9.80
CA ALA A 18 18.01 16.13 -10.17
C ALA A 18 18.91 16.42 -8.96
N SER A 19 18.31 16.74 -7.81
CA SER A 19 19.03 16.94 -6.54
C SER A 19 19.73 15.65 -6.09
N TYR A 20 19.05 14.50 -6.22
CA TYR A 20 19.64 13.20 -5.92
C TYR A 20 20.85 12.90 -6.82
N ILE A 21 20.72 13.08 -8.14
CA ILE A 21 21.80 12.82 -9.10
C ILE A 21 23.00 13.77 -8.88
N TRP A 22 22.74 15.09 -8.76
CA TRP A 22 23.78 16.11 -8.59
C TRP A 22 24.61 15.93 -7.31
N TYR A 23 24.00 15.44 -6.23
CA TYR A 23 24.72 15.24 -4.98
C TYR A 23 25.44 13.89 -4.91
N ASN A 24 24.92 12.83 -5.55
CA ASN A 24 25.62 11.54 -5.66
C ASN A 24 26.93 11.64 -6.47
N THR A 25 27.04 12.61 -7.39
CA THR A 25 28.30 12.89 -8.10
C THR A 25 29.30 13.72 -7.28
N LYS A 26 28.86 14.37 -6.19
CA LYS A 26 29.68 15.28 -5.37
C LYS A 26 30.06 14.73 -4.00
N PHE A 27 29.26 13.85 -3.39
CA PHE A 27 29.49 13.36 -2.02
C PHE A 27 29.21 11.85 -1.89
N VAL A 28 30.20 11.10 -1.40
CA VAL A 28 30.16 9.63 -1.21
C VAL A 28 29.35 9.20 0.03
N GLN A 29 28.93 10.13 0.90
CA GLN A 29 28.18 9.80 2.12
C GLN A 29 26.66 9.96 1.96
N HIS A 30 25.95 8.83 1.96
CA HIS A 30 24.48 8.74 1.95
C HIS A 30 23.87 9.02 3.34
N GLN A 31 24.05 10.21 3.91
CA GLN A 31 23.29 10.55 5.12
C GLN A 31 21.82 10.85 4.74
N GLY A 32 20.85 10.29 5.49
CA GLY A 32 19.41 10.30 5.21
C GLY A 32 18.72 11.66 5.07
N ARG A 33 19.48 12.77 5.11
CA ARG A 33 19.00 14.15 4.98
C ARG A 33 18.32 14.45 3.63
N TYR A 34 18.67 13.71 2.58
CA TYR A 34 18.11 13.90 1.23
C TYR A 34 16.75 13.22 1.03
N PHE A 35 16.46 12.16 1.79
CA PHE A 35 15.19 11.46 1.73
C PHE A 35 14.04 12.34 2.24
N PHE A 36 14.34 13.36 3.05
CA PHE A 36 13.35 14.28 3.60
C PHE A 36 12.56 15.04 2.53
N TRP A 37 13.23 15.50 1.47
CA TRP A 37 12.56 16.17 0.34
C TRP A 37 11.86 15.18 -0.59
N GLY A 38 12.37 13.96 -0.71
CA GLY A 38 11.74 12.88 -1.47
C GLY A 38 10.52 12.27 -0.79
N ILE A 39 10.40 12.39 0.54
CA ILE A 39 9.24 11.90 1.29
C ILE A 39 7.96 12.59 0.83
N LEU A 40 7.98 13.89 0.55
CA LEU A 40 6.77 14.61 0.11
C LEU A 40 6.13 14.01 -1.17
N PRO A 41 6.86 13.85 -2.29
CA PRO A 41 6.29 13.22 -3.48
C PRO A 41 6.00 11.74 -3.29
N ILE A 42 6.83 10.99 -2.55
CA ILE A 42 6.58 9.56 -2.26
C ILE A 42 5.30 9.39 -1.45
N SER A 43 5.10 10.16 -0.38
CA SER A 43 3.90 10.15 0.43
C SER A 43 2.66 10.51 -0.38
N THR A 44 2.78 11.44 -1.34
CA THR A 44 1.68 11.78 -2.25
C THR A 44 1.35 10.62 -3.17
N PHE A 45 2.34 9.96 -3.78
CA PHE A 45 2.13 8.74 -4.58
C PHE A 45 1.51 7.61 -3.77
N VAL A 46 2.00 7.39 -2.55
CA VAL A 46 1.46 6.37 -1.65
C VAL A 46 0.01 6.69 -1.28
N ALA A 47 -0.31 7.95 -0.95
CA ALA A 47 -1.67 8.36 -0.64
C ALA A 47 -2.62 8.24 -1.84
N LEU A 48 -2.17 8.64 -3.03
CA LEU A 48 -2.93 8.49 -4.28
C LEU A 48 -3.13 7.03 -4.65
N GLY A 49 -2.07 6.23 -4.59
CA GLY A 49 -2.10 4.79 -4.81
C GLY A 49 -3.01 4.09 -3.82
N TRP A 50 -2.96 4.48 -2.53
CA TRP A 50 -3.85 3.96 -1.50
C TRP A 50 -5.32 4.27 -1.80
N ARG A 51 -5.62 5.51 -2.20
CA ARG A 51 -6.98 5.91 -2.61
C ARG A 51 -7.48 5.08 -3.80
N GLU A 52 -6.61 4.85 -4.78
CA GLU A 52 -6.94 4.11 -6.00
C GLU A 52 -7.11 2.62 -5.73
N VAL A 53 -6.23 2.04 -4.92
CA VAL A 53 -6.34 0.65 -4.46
C VAL A 53 -7.60 0.42 -3.65
N MET A 54 -8.12 1.43 -2.94
CA MET A 54 -9.38 1.34 -2.19
C MET A 54 -10.64 1.44 -3.05
N ARG A 55 -10.51 1.71 -4.35
CA ARG A 55 -11.64 1.61 -5.28
C ARG A 55 -11.87 0.14 -5.62
N PRO A 56 -13.11 -0.37 -5.52
CA PRO A 56 -13.36 -1.81 -5.52
C PRO A 56 -12.82 -2.53 -6.77
N LEU A 57 -13.04 -1.94 -7.95
CA LEU A 57 -12.58 -2.50 -9.23
C LEU A 57 -11.05 -2.50 -9.32
N GLN A 58 -10.40 -1.39 -8.97
CA GLN A 58 -8.96 -1.24 -9.05
C GLN A 58 -8.25 -2.07 -7.99
N GLY A 59 -8.83 -2.23 -6.81
CA GLY A 59 -8.35 -3.16 -5.80
C GLY A 59 -8.41 -4.60 -6.28
N THR A 60 -9.49 -5.04 -6.95
CA THR A 60 -9.53 -6.39 -7.54
C THR A 60 -8.47 -6.57 -8.62
N ILE A 61 -8.30 -5.61 -9.53
CA ILE A 61 -7.26 -5.65 -10.56
C ILE A 61 -5.88 -5.74 -9.89
N THR A 62 -5.61 -4.91 -8.89
CA THR A 62 -4.35 -4.91 -8.14
C THR A 62 -4.14 -6.24 -7.41
N GLY A 63 -5.20 -6.82 -6.84
CA GLY A 63 -5.20 -8.13 -6.21
C GLY A 63 -4.84 -9.24 -7.20
N ILE A 64 -5.45 -9.24 -8.39
CA ILE A 64 -5.12 -10.18 -9.48
C ILE A 64 -3.65 -10.06 -9.87
N LEU A 65 -3.17 -8.83 -10.09
CA LEU A 65 -1.77 -8.58 -10.44
C LEU A 65 -0.81 -9.05 -9.33
N ALA A 66 -1.16 -8.82 -8.07
CA ALA A 66 -0.40 -9.29 -6.92
C ALA A 66 -0.38 -10.82 -6.83
N THR A 67 -1.50 -11.50 -7.10
CA THR A 67 -1.56 -12.97 -7.18
C THR A 67 -0.70 -13.50 -8.31
N ILE A 68 -0.77 -12.90 -9.51
CA ILE A 68 0.07 -13.27 -10.65
C ILE A 68 1.55 -13.11 -10.28
N LEU A 69 1.91 -11.99 -9.64
CA LEU A 69 3.27 -11.75 -9.18
C LEU A 69 3.73 -12.80 -8.14
N ALA A 70 2.89 -13.14 -7.17
CA ALA A 70 3.19 -14.17 -6.17
C ALA A 70 3.43 -15.54 -6.83
N VAL A 71 2.60 -15.93 -7.80
CA VAL A 71 2.74 -17.18 -8.56
C VAL A 71 4.01 -17.17 -9.41
N ALA A 72 4.29 -16.05 -10.09
CA ALA A 72 5.50 -15.90 -10.88
C ALA A 72 6.76 -16.03 -10.00
N LEU A 73 6.80 -15.36 -8.85
CA LEU A 73 7.91 -15.45 -7.89
C LEU A 73 8.06 -16.85 -7.31
N ALA A 74 6.95 -17.54 -7.03
CA ALA A 74 6.97 -18.92 -6.58
C ALA A 74 7.56 -19.85 -7.65
N PHE A 75 7.16 -19.68 -8.91
CA PHE A 75 7.69 -20.45 -10.03
C PHE A 75 9.18 -20.19 -10.25
N THR A 76 9.61 -18.92 -10.31
CA THR A 76 11.03 -18.58 -10.47
C THR A 76 11.87 -19.05 -9.29
N GLY A 77 11.35 -18.94 -8.06
CA GLY A 77 12.03 -19.43 -6.86
C GLY A 77 12.13 -20.95 -6.80
N TYR A 78 11.13 -21.66 -7.32
CA TYR A 78 11.14 -23.12 -7.44
C TYR A 78 12.19 -23.59 -8.45
N VAL A 79 12.23 -22.96 -9.65
CA VAL A 79 13.19 -23.29 -10.71
C VAL A 79 14.62 -22.90 -10.33
N GLY A 80 14.80 -21.73 -9.71
CA GLY A 80 16.11 -21.20 -9.32
C GLY A 80 16.64 -21.66 -7.96
N GLY A 81 15.92 -22.54 -7.25
CA GLY A 81 16.33 -23.07 -5.94
C GLY A 81 16.35 -22.07 -4.78
N SER A 82 16.00 -20.81 -5.01
CA SER A 82 16.03 -19.71 -4.03
C SER A 82 14.63 -19.15 -3.80
N LEU A 83 13.78 -19.93 -3.13
CA LEU A 83 12.41 -19.55 -2.85
C LEU A 83 12.28 -18.79 -1.52
N ASN A 84 12.00 -17.48 -1.60
CA ASN A 84 11.65 -16.71 -0.42
C ASN A 84 10.16 -16.87 -0.07
N LYS A 85 9.88 -17.85 0.81
CA LYS A 85 8.52 -18.20 1.25
C LYS A 85 7.80 -17.01 1.89
N TRP A 86 8.52 -16.17 2.63
CA TRP A 86 7.95 -15.01 3.32
C TRP A 86 7.52 -13.92 2.35
N THR A 87 8.28 -13.67 1.28
CA THR A 87 7.87 -12.73 0.24
C THR A 87 6.60 -13.20 -0.47
N ILE A 88 6.53 -14.48 -0.85
CA ILE A 88 5.34 -15.03 -1.52
C ILE A 88 4.13 -14.98 -0.58
N LEU A 89 4.32 -15.37 0.69
CA LEU A 89 3.26 -15.37 1.69
C LEU A 89 2.74 -13.97 1.99
N THR A 90 3.62 -12.98 2.11
CA THR A 90 3.21 -11.58 2.34
C THR A 90 2.47 -11.01 1.14
N ILE A 91 2.96 -11.20 -0.09
CA ILE A 91 2.25 -10.76 -1.30
C ILE A 91 0.89 -11.44 -1.41
N GLY A 92 0.82 -12.75 -1.17
CA GLY A 92 -0.44 -13.50 -1.16
C GLY A 92 -1.41 -12.99 -0.10
N LEU A 93 -0.92 -12.72 1.11
CA LEU A 93 -1.73 -12.17 2.21
C LEU A 93 -2.29 -10.79 1.89
N PHE A 94 -1.55 -9.94 1.17
CA PHE A 94 -2.06 -8.64 0.69
C PHE A 94 -3.01 -8.79 -0.51
N ALA A 95 -2.81 -9.78 -1.38
CA ALA A 95 -3.67 -10.01 -2.54
C ALA A 95 -5.10 -10.41 -2.13
N LEU A 96 -5.25 -11.23 -1.09
CA LEU A 96 -6.55 -11.72 -0.62
C LEU A 96 -7.56 -10.60 -0.25
N PRO A 97 -7.26 -9.65 0.65
CA PRO A 97 -8.19 -8.57 0.97
C PRO A 97 -8.46 -7.65 -0.22
N LEU A 98 -7.50 -7.50 -1.15
CA LEU A 98 -7.67 -6.74 -2.39
C LEU A 98 -8.66 -7.41 -3.34
N LEU A 99 -8.59 -8.73 -3.51
CA LEU A 99 -9.56 -9.51 -4.27
C LEU A 99 -10.96 -9.49 -3.63
N LEU A 100 -11.02 -9.43 -2.30
CA LEU A 100 -12.28 -9.38 -1.55
C LEU A 100 -12.87 -7.96 -1.44
N GLN A 101 -12.20 -6.93 -1.94
CA GLN A 101 -12.71 -5.56 -1.87
C GLN A 101 -14.12 -5.36 -2.44
N PRO A 102 -14.50 -5.92 -3.61
CA PRO A 102 -15.85 -5.74 -4.15
C PRO A 102 -16.93 -6.17 -3.16
N LEU A 103 -16.64 -7.17 -2.31
CA LEU A 103 -17.51 -7.66 -1.26
C LEU A 103 -17.54 -6.72 -0.04
N LEU A 104 -16.37 -6.20 0.36
CA LEU A 104 -16.24 -5.26 1.49
C LEU A 104 -16.85 -3.89 1.18
N PHE A 105 -16.86 -3.49 -0.09
CA PHE A 105 -17.31 -2.18 -0.57
C PHE A 105 -18.73 -2.17 -1.16
N ILE A 106 -19.50 -3.24 -0.94
CA ILE A 106 -20.91 -3.34 -1.32
C ILE A 106 -21.72 -2.15 -0.80
N GLY A 107 -22.53 -1.55 -1.68
CA GLY A 107 -23.50 -0.49 -1.35
C GLY A 107 -23.00 0.95 -1.51
N TYR A 108 -21.76 1.18 -1.96
CA TYR A 108 -21.24 2.54 -2.19
C TYR A 108 -21.29 2.98 -3.66
N ASP A 109 -20.90 2.09 -4.57
CA ASP A 109 -20.97 2.31 -6.01
C ASP A 109 -22.01 1.37 -6.61
N GLY A 110 -23.04 1.89 -7.29
CA GLY A 110 -24.13 1.08 -7.86
C GLY A 110 -23.68 0.07 -8.93
N TYR A 111 -22.42 0.13 -9.36
CA TYR A 111 -21.88 -0.65 -10.48
C TYR A 111 -21.18 -1.96 -10.06
N THR A 112 -20.82 -2.13 -8.78
CA THR A 112 -19.94 -3.23 -8.34
C THR A 112 -20.60 -4.61 -8.29
N LEU A 113 -21.93 -4.68 -8.35
CA LEU A 113 -22.69 -5.91 -8.10
C LEU A 113 -23.47 -6.47 -9.30
N LEU A 114 -23.32 -5.87 -10.48
CA LEU A 114 -24.00 -6.35 -11.69
C LEU A 114 -23.68 -7.81 -12.04
N TRP A 115 -22.49 -8.29 -11.65
CA TRP A 115 -22.04 -9.67 -11.88
C TRP A 115 -22.43 -10.65 -10.77
N LEU A 116 -22.97 -10.18 -9.63
CA LEU A 116 -23.28 -11.02 -8.47
C LEU A 116 -24.75 -11.51 -8.50
N PRO A 117 -25.05 -12.79 -8.21
CA PRO A 117 -26.42 -13.30 -8.17
C PRO A 117 -27.31 -12.52 -7.19
N THR A 118 -28.57 -12.31 -7.57
CA THR A 118 -29.56 -11.53 -6.78
C THR A 118 -29.76 -12.08 -5.36
N SER A 119 -29.64 -13.39 -5.15
CA SER A 119 -29.69 -14.02 -3.83
C SER A 119 -28.55 -13.56 -2.90
N MET A 120 -27.34 -13.42 -3.44
CA MET A 120 -26.20 -12.92 -2.66
C MET A 120 -26.35 -11.44 -2.36
N GLN A 121 -26.83 -10.64 -3.32
CA GLN A 121 -27.11 -9.22 -3.10
C GLN A 121 -28.07 -9.01 -1.92
N LYS A 122 -29.14 -9.82 -1.82
CA LYS A 122 -30.10 -9.77 -0.71
C LYS A 122 -29.49 -10.17 0.64
N LEU A 123 -28.58 -11.15 0.65
CA LEU A 123 -27.86 -11.57 1.87
C LEU A 123 -26.92 -10.46 2.37
N LEU A 124 -26.21 -9.83 1.44
CA LEU A 124 -25.26 -8.76 1.71
C LEU A 124 -25.94 -7.42 2.08
N ALA A 125 -27.16 -7.20 1.60
CA ALA A 125 -28.01 -6.06 2.00
C ALA A 125 -28.60 -6.20 3.42
N ARG A 126 -28.39 -7.32 4.12
CA ARG A 126 -28.85 -7.48 5.50
C ARG A 126 -28.11 -6.53 6.44
N HIS A 127 -28.86 -5.84 7.31
CA HIS A 127 -28.38 -4.84 8.26
C HIS A 127 -27.14 -5.23 9.10
N PRO A 128 -26.99 -6.47 9.63
CA PRO A 128 -25.79 -6.85 10.37
C PRO A 128 -24.56 -6.99 9.47
N VAL A 129 -24.72 -7.51 8.25
CA VAL A 129 -23.62 -7.73 7.30
C VAL A 129 -23.09 -6.41 6.78
N ALA A 130 -24.00 -5.47 6.46
CA ALA A 130 -23.64 -4.11 6.04
C ALA A 130 -22.88 -3.34 7.13
N ARG A 131 -23.23 -3.52 8.41
CA ARG A 131 -22.52 -2.88 9.52
C ARG A 131 -21.11 -3.43 9.68
N VAL A 132 -20.95 -4.76 9.62
CA VAL A 132 -19.63 -5.41 9.73
C VAL A 132 -18.72 -5.02 8.57
N SER A 133 -19.23 -4.98 7.33
CA SER A 133 -18.45 -4.55 6.17
C SER A 133 -18.02 -3.09 6.26
N GLN A 134 -18.86 -2.21 6.82
CA GLN A 134 -18.51 -0.82 7.08
C GLN A 134 -17.36 -0.68 8.09
N PHE A 135 -17.40 -1.44 9.19
CA PHE A 135 -16.31 -1.46 10.17
C PHE A 135 -15.01 -2.01 9.58
N LEU A 136 -15.07 -3.14 8.87
CA LEU A 136 -13.91 -3.71 8.17
C LEU A 136 -13.31 -2.73 7.18
N ARG A 137 -14.15 -2.00 6.44
CA ARG A 137 -13.72 -0.97 5.50
C ARG A 137 -12.95 0.15 6.19
N LEU A 138 -13.49 0.69 7.28
CA LEU A 138 -12.81 1.72 8.07
C LEU A 138 -11.48 1.22 8.60
N ALA A 139 -11.45 0.00 9.14
CA ALA A 139 -10.24 -0.61 9.66
C ALA A 139 -9.18 -0.79 8.57
N VAL A 140 -9.56 -1.32 7.39
CA VAL A 140 -8.67 -1.48 6.24
C VAL A 140 -8.16 -0.13 5.75
N TRP A 141 -9.03 0.88 5.66
CA TRP A 141 -8.63 2.22 5.21
C TRP A 141 -7.66 2.91 6.17
N LEU A 142 -7.87 2.72 7.48
CA LEU A 142 -7.02 3.26 8.55
C LEU A 142 -5.75 2.45 8.81
N ALA A 143 -5.71 1.19 8.40
CA ALA A 143 -4.62 0.25 8.70
C ALA A 143 -3.20 0.80 8.46
N PRO A 144 -2.85 1.41 7.30
CA PRO A 144 -1.49 1.91 7.09
C PRO A 144 -1.15 3.08 8.03
N TYR A 145 -2.12 3.93 8.37
CA TYR A 145 -1.92 5.04 9.29
C TYR A 145 -1.72 4.54 10.71
N LEU A 146 -2.52 3.56 11.15
CA LEU A 146 -2.36 2.92 12.45
C LEU A 146 -1.02 2.19 12.56
N LEU A 147 -0.61 1.48 11.51
CA LEU A 147 0.71 0.85 11.43
C LEU A 147 1.83 1.87 11.53
N LEU A 148 1.74 3.00 10.83
CA LEU A 148 2.73 4.07 10.91
C LEU A 148 2.80 4.70 12.32
N VAL A 149 1.65 4.90 12.97
CA VAL A 149 1.60 5.40 14.36
C VAL A 149 2.23 4.39 15.31
N LEU A 150 1.85 3.11 15.22
CA LEU A 150 2.42 2.05 16.04
C LEU A 150 3.92 1.92 15.82
N LEU A 151 4.37 1.94 14.57
CA LEU A 151 5.79 1.90 14.23
C LEU A 151 6.53 3.09 14.85
N ASN A 152 6.00 4.31 14.72
CA ASN A 152 6.60 5.50 15.32
C ASN A 152 6.70 5.42 16.85
N LEU A 153 5.69 4.83 17.52
CA LEU A 153 5.72 4.62 18.96
C LEU A 153 6.72 3.54 19.38
N LEU A 154 6.95 2.54 18.54
CA LEU A 154 7.87 1.44 18.79
C LEU A 154 9.34 1.77 18.45
N ILE A 155 9.61 2.72 17.56
CA ILE A 155 10.98 3.09 17.17
C ILE A 155 11.87 3.44 18.38
N PRO A 156 11.44 4.28 19.34
CA PRO A 156 12.27 4.63 20.49
C PRO A 156 12.67 3.44 21.34
N THR A 157 11.76 2.49 21.56
CA THR A 157 12.00 1.32 22.41
C THR A 157 12.79 0.23 21.69
N LEU A 158 12.49 -0.03 20.43
CA LEU A 158 13.12 -1.09 19.66
C LEU A 158 14.51 -0.72 19.13
N TYR A 159 14.75 0.57 18.82
CA TYR A 159 15.97 0.99 18.12
C TYR A 159 16.78 2.04 18.87
N LEU A 160 16.16 3.08 19.44
CA LEU A 160 16.93 4.19 20.06
C LEU A 160 17.52 3.82 21.43
N LEU A 161 16.73 3.23 22.33
CA LEU A 161 17.19 2.85 23.67
C LEU A 161 18.33 1.81 23.66
N PRO A 162 18.28 0.74 22.85
CA PRO A 162 19.37 -0.24 22.77
C PRO A 162 20.67 0.35 22.19
N GLN A 163 20.57 1.34 21.31
CA GLN A 163 21.73 2.01 20.72
C GLN A 163 22.41 2.94 21.74
N LEU A 164 21.64 3.71 22.51
CA LEU A 164 22.19 4.56 23.57
C LEU A 164 22.86 3.74 24.69
N ALA A 165 22.30 2.58 25.03
CA ALA A 165 22.85 1.72 26.07
C ALA A 165 24.18 1.04 25.66
N ARG A 166 24.47 0.92 24.35
CA ARG A 166 25.70 0.31 23.83
C ARG A 166 26.88 1.28 23.73
N HIS A 167 26.62 2.58 23.88
CA HIS A 167 27.61 3.65 23.82
C HIS A 167 27.92 4.28 25.20
N ARG A 168 27.40 3.71 26.28
CA ARG A 168 27.85 3.95 27.66
C ARG A 168 28.64 2.75 28.15
#